data_AF-H9BRP6-F1
#
_entry.id   AF-H9BRP6-F1
#
_cell.length_a   1.000
_cell.length_b   1.000
_cell.length_c   1.000
_cell.angle_alpha   90.00
_cell.angle_beta   90.00
_cell.angle_gamma   90.00
#
_symmetry.space_group_name_H-M   'P 1'
#
loop_
_entity.id
_entity.type
_entity.pdbx_description
1 polymer ?
#
loop_
_entity_poly.entity_id
_entity_poly.type
_entity_poly.pdbx_seq_one_letter_code
_entity_poly.pdbx_strand_id
1 'polypeptide(L)'
;MKYNNHDKIRDFIIIEAYMFRFKKKVKPEVDMTIKEFILLTYLFHQQENTLPFKKIVSDLCYKQSDLVQHIKVLVKHSYISKVRSKIDERNTYISISEEQREKIAERVTLFDQIIKQFNLADQSESQMIPKDSKEFLNLMMYTMYFKNIIKKHLTLSFVEFTILAIITSQNKNIVLLKDLIETIHHKYPQTVRALNNLKKQGYLIKERSTEDERKILIHMDDAQQDHAEQLLAQVNQLLADKDHLHLVFE
;
A
#
# COMPACT_ATOMS: atom_id res chain seq x y z
N MET A 1 -23.31 20.16 -6.94
CA MET A 1 -22.13 19.40 -6.48
C MET A 1 -22.49 17.92 -6.51
N LYS A 2 -22.05 17.16 -7.54
CA LYS A 2 -22.24 15.70 -7.54
C LYS A 2 -21.23 15.11 -6.56
N TYR A 3 -21.72 14.47 -5.51
CA TYR A 3 -20.91 13.69 -4.59
C TYR A 3 -20.17 12.61 -5.41
N ASN A 4 -18.84 12.63 -5.34
CA ASN A 4 -18.00 11.66 -6.03
C ASN A 4 -18.15 10.33 -5.29
N ASN A 5 -18.77 9.33 -5.93
CA ASN A 5 -19.02 8.00 -5.35
C ASN A 5 -17.74 7.17 -5.08
N HIS A 6 -16.56 7.79 -4.96
CA HIS A 6 -15.25 7.13 -4.88
C HIS A 6 -14.29 7.62 -3.79
N ASP A 7 -14.80 8.13 -2.68
CA ASP A 7 -13.97 8.66 -1.57
C ASP A 7 -12.96 7.62 -1.05
N LYS A 8 -13.38 6.37 -0.78
CA LYS A 8 -12.47 5.32 -0.29
C LYS A 8 -11.37 4.95 -1.30
N ILE A 9 -11.67 4.93 -2.61
CA ILE A 9 -10.66 4.70 -3.66
C ILE A 9 -9.67 5.85 -3.73
N ARG A 10 -10.15 7.10 -3.63
CA ARG A 10 -9.30 8.28 -3.60
C ARG A 10 -8.35 8.25 -2.41
N ASP A 11 -8.87 7.95 -1.22
CA ASP A 11 -8.08 7.83 0.00
C ASP A 11 -7.00 6.77 -0.15
N PHE A 12 -7.35 5.61 -0.67
CA PHE A 12 -6.40 4.54 -0.93
C PHE A 12 -5.28 4.95 -1.91
N ILE A 13 -5.61 5.67 -2.99
CA ILE A 13 -4.62 6.20 -3.95
C ILE A 13 -3.68 7.19 -3.25
N ILE A 14 -4.22 8.07 -2.40
CA ILE A 14 -3.44 9.03 -1.61
C ILE A 14 -2.48 8.32 -0.64
N ILE A 15 -2.96 7.30 0.06
CA ILE A 15 -2.13 6.52 1.00
C ILE A 15 -1.00 5.80 0.25
N GLU A 16 -1.30 5.17 -0.89
CA GLU A 16 -0.28 4.50 -1.70
C GLU A 16 0.77 5.47 -2.27
N ALA A 17 0.32 6.64 -2.71
CA ALA A 17 1.20 7.74 -3.13
C ALA A 17 2.17 8.13 -2.01
N TYR A 18 1.64 8.36 -0.80
CA TYR A 18 2.45 8.64 0.39
C TYR A 18 3.46 7.52 0.66
N MET A 19 3.01 6.27 0.72
CA MET A 19 3.85 5.10 0.99
C MET A 19 4.98 4.95 -0.02
N PHE A 20 4.72 5.25 -1.30
CA PHE A 20 5.73 5.25 -2.34
C PHE A 20 6.79 6.34 -2.12
N ARG A 21 6.37 7.58 -1.87
CA ARG A 21 7.30 8.71 -1.62
C ARG A 21 8.13 8.46 -0.36
N PHE A 22 7.51 7.99 0.72
CA PHE A 22 8.18 7.62 1.96
C PHE A 22 9.26 6.56 1.73
N LYS A 23 8.92 5.46 1.06
CA LYS A 23 9.87 4.37 0.73
C LYS A 23 11.02 4.81 -0.16
N LYS A 24 10.82 5.82 -1.01
CA LYS A 24 11.86 6.37 -1.88
C LYS A 24 12.85 7.27 -1.12
N LYS A 25 12.35 8.12 -0.22
CA LYS A 25 13.17 9.12 0.48
C LYS A 25 13.84 8.59 1.76
N VAL A 26 13.20 7.70 2.51
CA VAL A 26 13.71 7.23 3.82
C VAL A 26 14.72 6.08 3.68
N LYS A 27 14.58 5.24 2.65
CA LYS A 27 15.45 4.07 2.43
C LYS A 27 16.97 4.35 2.36
N PRO A 28 17.47 5.51 1.90
CA PRO A 28 18.90 5.81 1.88
C PRO A 28 19.53 6.08 3.26
N GLU A 29 18.73 6.38 4.30
CA GLU A 29 19.24 7.05 5.51
C GLU A 29 19.20 6.20 6.79
N VAL A 30 18.72 4.95 6.73
CA VAL A 30 18.43 4.16 7.94
C VAL A 30 19.06 2.77 7.88
N ASP A 31 19.59 2.31 9.03
CA ASP A 31 20.19 0.98 9.26
C ASP A 31 19.17 -0.18 9.23
N MET A 32 17.89 0.15 9.08
CA MET A 32 16.76 -0.75 9.11
C MET A 32 15.81 -0.47 7.96
N THR A 33 15.30 -1.52 7.34
CA THR A 33 14.32 -1.39 6.26
C THR A 33 12.94 -1.02 6.82
N ILE A 34 12.11 -0.37 6.01
CA ILE A 34 10.73 -0.03 6.40
C ILE A 34 9.94 -1.28 6.81
N LYS A 35 10.17 -2.43 6.17
CA LYS A 35 9.53 -3.70 6.54
C LYS A 35 9.94 -4.20 7.92
N GLU A 36 11.19 -3.99 8.32
CA GLU A 36 11.65 -4.31 9.68
C GLU A 36 11.02 -3.36 10.69
N PHE A 37 10.93 -2.06 10.40
CA PHE A 37 10.19 -1.12 11.25
C PHE A 37 8.72 -1.51 11.42
N ILE A 38 8.04 -1.90 10.33
CA ILE A 38 6.67 -2.39 10.35
C ILE A 38 6.54 -3.62 11.25
N LEU A 39 7.46 -4.58 11.13
CA LEU A 39 7.46 -5.79 11.97
C LEU A 39 7.66 -5.45 13.45
N LEU A 40 8.62 -4.58 13.76
CA LEU A 40 8.89 -4.15 15.14
C LEU A 40 7.72 -3.37 15.73
N THR A 41 7.10 -2.48 14.95
CA THR A 41 5.91 -1.73 15.33
C THR A 41 4.74 -2.67 15.62
N TYR A 42 4.52 -3.66 14.74
CA TYR A 42 3.49 -4.67 14.97
C TYR A 42 3.74 -5.40 16.29
N LEU A 43 4.95 -5.91 16.51
CA LEU A 43 5.31 -6.65 17.71
C LEU A 43 5.22 -5.79 18.98
N PHE A 44 5.63 -4.52 18.90
CA PHE A 44 5.58 -3.56 20.00
C PHE A 44 4.17 -3.44 20.59
N HIS A 45 3.16 -3.39 19.74
CA HIS A 45 1.76 -3.26 20.15
C HIS A 45 1.07 -4.60 20.49
N GLN A 46 1.77 -5.74 20.40
CA GLN A 46 1.22 -7.03 20.82
C GLN A 46 1.36 -7.21 22.34
N GLN A 47 0.26 -7.58 23.00
CA GLN A 47 0.23 -7.88 24.43
C GLN A 47 1.04 -9.15 24.77
N GLU A 48 1.04 -10.13 23.89
CA GLU A 48 1.75 -11.40 24.09
C GLU A 48 3.24 -11.26 23.78
N ASN A 49 4.09 -11.77 24.68
CA ASN A 49 5.55 -11.82 24.47
C ASN A 49 6.00 -12.99 23.58
N THR A 50 5.09 -13.88 23.18
CA THR A 50 5.40 -15.00 22.29
C THR A 50 4.25 -15.21 21.32
N LEU A 51 4.54 -15.09 20.02
CA LEU A 51 3.53 -15.15 18.96
C LEU A 51 3.88 -16.23 17.94
N PRO A 52 2.89 -17.01 17.46
CA PRO A 52 3.11 -17.91 16.33
C PRO A 52 3.53 -17.13 15.08
N PHE A 53 4.58 -17.55 14.39
CA PHE A 53 5.03 -16.88 13.16
C PHE A 53 3.93 -16.85 12.09
N LYS A 54 3.09 -17.89 12.02
CA LYS A 54 1.92 -17.93 11.12
C LYS A 54 0.90 -16.83 11.42
N LYS A 55 0.71 -16.45 12.69
CA LYS A 55 -0.17 -15.34 13.09
C LYS A 55 0.37 -14.02 12.55
N ILE A 56 1.66 -13.75 12.76
CA ILE A 56 2.33 -12.54 12.24
C ILE A 56 2.20 -12.44 10.70
N VAL A 57 2.41 -13.55 9.98
CA VAL A 57 2.25 -13.61 8.53
C VAL A 57 0.82 -13.26 8.11
N SER A 58 -0.17 -13.83 8.80
CA SER A 58 -1.59 -13.59 8.55
C SER A 58 -1.96 -12.14 8.80
N ASP A 59 -1.63 -11.60 9.98
CA ASP A 59 -2.02 -10.26 10.42
C ASP A 59 -1.43 -9.17 9.52
N LEU A 60 -0.16 -9.31 9.12
CA LEU A 60 0.50 -8.35 8.25
C LEU A 60 0.21 -8.54 6.76
N CYS A 61 -0.59 -9.54 6.38
CA CYS A 61 -0.91 -9.87 4.99
C CYS A 61 0.32 -10.07 4.07
N TYR A 62 1.49 -10.39 4.63
CA TYR A 62 2.71 -10.63 3.85
C TYR A 62 2.82 -12.08 3.40
N LYS A 63 3.59 -12.33 2.34
CA LYS A 63 4.02 -13.69 2.02
C LYS A 63 5.02 -14.18 3.06
N GLN A 64 4.87 -15.43 3.49
CA GLN A 64 5.78 -16.05 4.44
C GLN A 64 7.24 -15.99 3.96
N SER A 65 7.50 -16.24 2.68
CA SER A 65 8.84 -16.15 2.06
C SER A 65 9.50 -14.79 2.28
N ASP A 66 8.70 -13.73 2.24
CA ASP A 66 9.19 -12.36 2.31
C ASP A 66 9.54 -11.99 3.75
N LEU A 67 8.74 -12.45 4.73
CA LEU A 67 9.00 -12.18 6.14
C LEU A 67 10.18 -12.96 6.71
N VAL A 68 10.46 -14.16 6.20
CA VAL A 68 11.55 -15.01 6.72
C VAL A 68 12.90 -14.29 6.70
N GLN A 69 13.19 -13.50 5.67
CA GLN A 69 14.46 -12.76 5.57
C GLN A 69 14.55 -11.68 6.64
N HIS A 70 13.49 -10.89 6.84
CA HIS A 70 13.45 -9.83 7.85
C HIS A 70 13.50 -10.39 9.27
N ILE A 71 12.79 -11.49 9.56
CA ILE A 71 12.89 -12.17 10.86
C ILE A 71 14.33 -12.61 11.16
N LYS A 72 15.07 -13.13 10.17
CA LYS A 72 16.48 -13.50 10.37
C LYS A 72 17.34 -12.29 10.74
N VAL A 73 17.12 -11.14 10.09
CA VAL A 73 17.82 -9.89 10.39
C VAL A 73 17.48 -9.44 11.82
N LEU A 74 16.21 -9.40 12.18
CA LEU A 74 15.77 -8.98 13.52
C LEU A 74 16.32 -9.90 14.64
N VAL A 75 16.42 -11.21 14.39
CA VAL A 75 17.09 -12.15 15.31
C VAL A 75 18.59 -11.86 15.42
N LYS A 76 19.27 -11.63 14.29
CA LYS A 76 20.71 -11.32 14.26
C LYS A 76 21.05 -10.04 15.04
N HIS A 77 20.17 -9.04 14.97
CA HIS A 77 20.32 -7.79 15.72
C HIS A 77 19.70 -7.84 17.12
N SER A 78 19.35 -9.03 17.60
CA SER A 78 18.85 -9.27 18.96
C SER A 78 17.57 -8.53 19.31
N TYR A 79 16.76 -8.12 18.33
CA TYR A 79 15.44 -7.53 18.59
C TYR A 79 14.40 -8.57 19.00
N ILE A 80 14.52 -9.79 18.48
CA ILE A 80 13.58 -10.87 18.74
C ILE A 80 14.32 -12.19 18.84
N SER A 81 13.67 -13.18 19.44
CA SER A 81 14.12 -14.56 19.47
C SER A 81 13.19 -15.44 18.63
N LYS A 82 13.76 -16.41 17.91
CA LYS A 82 12.98 -17.39 17.14
C LYS A 82 13.07 -18.75 17.82
N VAL A 83 11.92 -19.26 18.25
CA VAL A 83 11.81 -20.52 18.99
C VAL A 83 10.97 -21.51 18.19
N ARG A 84 11.29 -22.81 18.27
CA ARG A 84 10.44 -23.88 17.74
C ARG A 84 9.67 -24.53 18.88
N SER A 85 8.45 -24.96 18.62
CA SER A 85 7.69 -25.75 19.60
C SER A 85 8.43 -27.04 19.93
N LYS A 86 8.36 -27.45 21.20
CA LYS A 86 8.83 -28.76 21.66
C LYS A 86 7.85 -29.90 21.34
N ILE A 87 6.60 -29.57 20.99
CA ILE A 87 5.53 -30.55 20.70
C ILE A 87 5.45 -30.83 19.19
N ASP A 88 5.53 -29.79 18.35
CA ASP A 88 5.61 -29.92 16.89
C ASP A 88 6.60 -28.90 16.34
N GLU A 89 7.81 -29.34 16.01
CA GLU A 89 8.90 -28.48 15.56
C GLU A 89 8.61 -27.70 14.27
N ARG A 90 7.54 -28.04 13.54
CA ARG A 90 7.05 -27.26 12.39
C ARG A 90 6.44 -25.94 12.82
N ASN A 91 6.03 -25.81 14.07
CA ASN A 91 5.50 -24.58 14.63
C ASN A 91 6.65 -23.69 15.15
N THR A 92 6.81 -22.55 14.48
CA THR A 92 7.77 -21.51 14.83
C THR A 92 7.07 -20.37 15.56
N TYR A 93 7.70 -19.88 16.62
CA TYR A 93 7.27 -18.75 17.42
C TYR A 93 8.33 -17.66 17.41
N ILE A 94 7.86 -16.42 17.51
CA ILE A 94 8.69 -15.25 17.78
C ILE A 94 8.46 -14.88 19.25
N SER A 95 9.53 -14.86 20.04
CA SER A 95 9.48 -14.46 21.44
C SER A 95 10.30 -13.22 21.70
N ILE A 96 9.86 -12.41 22.66
CA ILE A 96 10.43 -11.11 22.98
C ILE A 96 10.66 -11.06 24.50
N SER A 97 11.90 -10.91 24.94
CA SER A 97 12.23 -10.65 26.35
C SER A 97 11.97 -9.19 26.74
N GLU A 98 12.05 -8.86 28.03
CA GLU A 98 11.91 -7.46 28.50
C GLU A 98 13.00 -6.55 27.91
N GLU A 99 14.27 -6.97 27.91
CA GLU A 99 15.36 -6.21 27.26
C GLU A 99 15.09 -5.99 25.76
N GLN A 100 14.51 -7.00 25.09
CA GLN A 100 14.13 -6.89 23.69
C GLN A 100 12.95 -5.92 23.49
N ARG A 101 11.99 -5.87 24.43
CA ARG A 101 10.89 -4.90 24.41
C ARG A 101 11.41 -3.46 24.43
N GLU A 102 12.38 -3.18 25.30
CA GLU A 102 13.01 -1.85 25.39
C GLU A 102 13.70 -1.48 24.07
N LYS A 103 14.52 -2.37 23.51
CA LYS A 103 15.17 -2.18 22.21
C LYS A 103 14.18 -1.95 21.07
N ILE A 104 13.04 -2.65 21.09
CA ILE A 104 11.97 -2.45 20.11
C ILE A 104 11.34 -1.07 20.30
N ALA A 105 11.03 -0.67 21.54
CA ALA A 105 10.42 0.63 21.84
C ALA A 105 11.27 1.79 21.33
N GLU A 106 12.59 1.73 21.50
CA GLU A 106 13.53 2.72 20.96
C GLU A 106 13.43 2.83 19.43
N ARG A 107 13.36 1.69 18.73
CA ARG A 107 13.26 1.68 17.27
C ARG A 107 11.89 2.12 16.76
N VAL A 108 10.82 1.83 17.48
CA VAL A 108 9.48 2.36 17.18
C VAL A 108 9.46 3.89 17.36
N THR A 109 10.07 4.40 18.44
CA THR A 109 10.19 5.85 18.68
C THR A 109 11.01 6.55 17.59
N LEU A 110 12.12 5.94 17.16
CA LEU A 110 12.89 6.43 16.02
C LEU A 110 12.03 6.48 14.74
N PHE A 111 11.20 5.46 14.51
CA PHE A 111 10.33 5.42 13.35
C PHE A 111 9.27 6.52 13.37
N ASP A 112 8.67 6.81 14.52
CA ASP A 112 7.76 7.95 14.71
C ASP A 112 8.44 9.28 14.35
N GLN A 113 9.70 9.45 14.75
CA GLN A 113 10.48 10.65 14.43
C GLN A 113 10.75 10.78 12.93
N ILE A 114 11.14 9.68 12.27
CA ILE A 114 11.34 9.64 10.82
C ILE A 114 10.05 10.00 10.09
N ILE A 115 8.91 9.47 10.52
CA ILE A 115 7.59 9.79 9.94
C ILE A 115 7.29 11.29 10.09
N LYS A 116 7.47 11.84 11.29
CA LYS A 116 7.25 13.28 11.54
C LYS A 116 8.15 14.16 10.68
N GLN A 117 9.45 13.85 10.60
CA GLN A 117 10.40 14.60 9.79
C GLN A 117 10.07 14.52 8.30
N PHE A 118 9.72 13.33 7.80
CA PHE A 118 9.27 13.17 6.43
C PHE A 118 8.02 14.00 6.14
N ASN A 119 7.03 13.98 7.03
CA ASN A 119 5.78 14.72 6.84
C ASN A 119 6.02 16.24 6.76
N LEU A 120 6.91 16.78 7.59
CA LEU A 120 7.31 18.19 7.54
C LEU A 120 7.98 18.55 6.21
N ALA A 121 8.82 17.65 5.67
CA ALA A 121 9.54 17.89 4.42
C ALA A 121 8.72 17.64 3.15
N ASP A 122 7.75 16.72 3.17
CA ASP A 122 6.92 16.38 2.01
C ASP A 122 5.82 17.44 1.74
N GLN A 123 5.58 18.35 2.69
CA GLN A 123 4.52 19.39 2.63
C GLN A 123 3.16 18.83 2.23
N SER A 124 2.88 17.56 2.58
CA SER A 124 1.64 16.91 2.19
C SER A 124 0.50 17.39 3.10
N GLU A 125 -0.41 18.20 2.56
CA GLU A 125 -1.59 18.72 3.28
C GLU A 125 -2.75 17.70 3.39
N SER A 126 -2.50 16.42 3.07
CA SER A 126 -3.55 15.41 3.07
C SER A 126 -3.91 14.97 4.49
N GLN A 127 -5.21 14.82 4.77
CA GLN A 127 -5.72 14.26 6.03
C GLN A 127 -5.38 12.77 6.23
N MET A 128 -4.96 12.07 5.17
CA MET A 128 -4.68 10.62 5.16
C MET A 128 -3.16 10.31 5.26
N ILE A 129 -2.42 11.08 6.04
CA ILE A 129 -1.00 10.83 6.33
C ILE A 129 -0.84 10.28 7.76
N PRO A 130 0.05 9.30 8.00
CA PRO A 130 0.27 8.75 9.33
C PRO A 130 1.04 9.74 10.21
N LYS A 131 0.61 9.88 11.46
CA LYS A 131 1.28 10.73 12.47
C LYS A 131 2.40 10.00 13.22
N ASP A 132 2.30 8.67 13.27
CA ASP A 132 3.22 7.79 13.97
C ASP A 132 3.29 6.42 13.27
N SER A 133 4.15 5.55 13.79
CA SER A 133 4.37 4.20 13.31
C SER A 133 3.13 3.31 13.38
N LYS A 134 2.27 3.48 14.40
CA LYS A 134 1.02 2.73 14.56
C LYS A 134 0.06 3.06 13.42
N GLU A 135 -0.17 4.34 13.16
CA GLU A 135 -0.96 4.80 12.02
C GLU A 135 -0.33 4.37 10.70
N PHE A 136 1.00 4.44 10.56
CA PHE A 136 1.69 3.99 9.35
C PHE A 136 1.46 2.49 9.07
N LEU A 137 1.58 1.65 10.10
CA LEU A 137 1.33 0.22 10.04
C LEU A 137 -0.13 -0.06 9.63
N ASN A 138 -1.08 0.63 10.25
CA ASN A 138 -2.51 0.53 9.94
C ASN A 138 -2.81 0.89 8.48
N LEU A 139 -2.30 2.03 8.01
CA LEU A 139 -2.45 2.45 6.62
C LEU A 139 -1.79 1.45 5.67
N MET A 140 -0.60 0.94 5.99
CA MET A 140 0.04 -0.09 5.17
C MET A 140 -0.79 -1.37 5.09
N MET A 141 -1.30 -1.88 6.21
CA MET A 141 -2.17 -3.06 6.20
C MET A 141 -3.45 -2.81 5.39
N TYR A 142 -4.08 -1.65 5.58
CA TYR A 142 -5.22 -1.21 4.78
C TYR A 142 -4.91 -1.28 3.29
N THR A 143 -3.75 -0.77 2.87
CA THR A 143 -3.35 -0.82 1.46
C THR A 143 -3.12 -2.22 0.91
N MET A 144 -2.50 -3.10 1.71
CA MET A 144 -2.23 -4.48 1.30
C MET A 144 -3.52 -5.28 1.16
N TYR A 145 -4.42 -5.09 2.11
CA TYR A 145 -5.75 -5.68 2.06
C TYR A 145 -6.52 -5.24 0.82
N PHE A 146 -6.51 -3.95 0.52
CA PHE A 146 -7.18 -3.41 -0.65
C PHE A 146 -6.64 -3.99 -1.97
N LYS A 147 -5.31 -4.07 -2.10
CA LYS A 147 -4.65 -4.69 -3.26
C LYS A 147 -5.08 -6.14 -3.45
N ASN A 148 -5.29 -6.89 -2.36
CA ASN A 148 -5.78 -8.26 -2.43
C ASN A 148 -7.24 -8.33 -2.90
N ILE A 149 -8.10 -7.40 -2.48
CA ILE A 149 -9.48 -7.29 -2.99
C ILE A 149 -9.48 -7.02 -4.48
N ILE A 150 -8.76 -5.99 -4.95
CA ILE A 150 -8.68 -5.67 -6.39
C ILE A 150 -8.24 -6.90 -7.17
N LYS A 151 -7.15 -7.54 -6.75
CA LYS A 151 -6.60 -8.70 -7.45
C LYS A 151 -7.58 -9.86 -7.52
N LYS A 152 -8.33 -10.11 -6.44
CA LYS A 152 -9.30 -11.21 -6.36
C LYS A 152 -10.54 -10.95 -7.21
N HIS A 153 -11.00 -9.70 -7.31
CA HIS A 153 -12.30 -9.36 -7.87
C HIS A 153 -12.26 -8.74 -9.27
N LEU A 154 -11.17 -8.06 -9.64
CA LEU A 154 -11.11 -7.26 -10.86
C LEU A 154 -10.16 -7.80 -11.93
N THR A 155 -9.32 -8.79 -11.61
CA THR A 155 -8.20 -9.25 -12.47
C THR A 155 -7.23 -8.16 -12.94
N LEU A 156 -7.39 -6.92 -12.46
CA LEU A 156 -6.51 -5.79 -12.68
C LEU A 156 -5.37 -5.81 -11.65
N SER A 157 -4.19 -5.41 -12.09
CA SER A 157 -3.11 -4.98 -11.20
C SER A 157 -3.47 -3.65 -10.53
N PHE A 158 -2.81 -3.35 -9.41
CA PHE A 158 -3.01 -2.08 -8.72
C PHE A 158 -2.72 -0.86 -9.61
N VAL A 159 -1.67 -0.91 -10.44
CA VAL A 159 -1.32 0.18 -11.35
C VAL A 159 -2.43 0.41 -12.39
N GLU A 160 -2.97 -0.67 -12.95
CA GLU A 160 -4.09 -0.60 -13.90
C GLU A 160 -5.34 -0.02 -13.24
N PHE A 161 -5.65 -0.47 -12.01
CA PHE A 161 -6.77 0.06 -11.24
C PHE A 161 -6.65 1.56 -10.95
N THR A 162 -5.46 2.03 -10.52
CA THR A 162 -5.23 3.46 -10.25
C THR A 162 -5.36 4.31 -11.52
N ILE A 163 -4.81 3.84 -12.64
CA ILE A 163 -4.96 4.50 -13.93
C ILE A 163 -6.43 4.62 -14.30
N LEU A 164 -7.18 3.52 -14.18
CA LEU A 164 -8.60 3.49 -14.49
C LEU A 164 -9.38 4.50 -13.63
N ALA A 165 -9.19 4.47 -12.31
CA ALA A 165 -9.84 5.39 -11.38
C ALA A 165 -9.55 6.87 -11.71
N ILE A 166 -8.30 7.20 -12.04
CA ILE A 166 -7.91 8.56 -12.41
C ILE A 166 -8.63 8.98 -13.70
N ILE A 167 -8.55 8.18 -14.77
CA ILE A 167 -9.16 8.55 -16.07
C ILE A 167 -10.68 8.67 -15.95
N THR A 168 -11.33 7.72 -15.26
CA THR A 168 -12.78 7.78 -15.03
C THR A 168 -13.18 9.05 -14.28
N SER A 169 -12.38 9.51 -13.31
CA SER A 169 -12.64 10.76 -12.58
C SER A 169 -12.52 12.03 -13.42
N GLN A 170 -11.85 11.95 -14.58
CA GLN A 170 -11.75 13.07 -15.52
C GLN A 170 -13.01 13.26 -16.37
N ASN A 171 -14.02 12.40 -16.23
CA ASN A 171 -15.35 12.53 -16.82
C ASN A 171 -15.31 12.88 -18.32
N LYS A 172 -14.70 11.97 -19.12
CA LYS A 172 -14.53 12.07 -20.58
C LYS A 172 -13.52 13.11 -21.08
N ASN A 173 -12.82 13.83 -20.19
CA ASN A 173 -11.71 14.68 -20.62
C ASN A 173 -10.53 13.83 -21.10
N ILE A 174 -9.88 14.28 -22.17
CA ILE A 174 -8.66 13.67 -22.68
C ILE A 174 -7.52 13.91 -21.70
N VAL A 175 -6.86 12.84 -21.28
CA VAL A 175 -5.69 12.86 -20.40
C VAL A 175 -4.43 12.65 -21.23
N LEU A 176 -3.44 13.52 -21.06
CA LEU A 176 -2.13 13.30 -21.65
C LEU A 176 -1.34 12.27 -20.85
N LEU A 177 -0.62 11.39 -21.54
CA LEU A 177 0.24 10.40 -20.88
C LEU A 177 1.25 11.06 -19.93
N LYS A 178 1.83 12.21 -20.33
CA LYS A 178 2.79 12.95 -19.51
C LYS A 178 2.19 13.32 -18.15
N ASP A 179 1.01 13.91 -18.16
CA ASP A 179 0.31 14.37 -16.96
C ASP A 179 -0.12 13.19 -16.09
N LEU A 180 -0.53 12.08 -16.73
CA LEU A 180 -0.84 10.84 -16.04
C LEU A 180 0.39 10.25 -15.31
N ILE A 181 1.57 10.31 -15.92
CA ILE A 181 2.82 9.83 -15.28
C ILE A 181 3.24 10.74 -14.12
N GLU A 182 2.99 12.04 -14.21
CA GLU A 182 3.25 12.97 -13.11
C GLU A 182 2.31 12.73 -11.93
N THR A 183 1.05 12.39 -12.23
CA THR A 183 0.02 12.09 -11.23
C THR A 183 0.23 10.71 -10.59
N ILE A 184 0.60 9.72 -11.39
CA ILE A 184 0.77 8.34 -10.94
C ILE A 184 2.21 8.17 -10.49
N HIS A 185 2.41 8.00 -9.18
CA HIS A 185 3.72 7.76 -8.58
C HIS A 185 4.27 6.34 -8.86
N HIS A 186 4.26 5.92 -10.12
CA HIS A 186 4.84 4.69 -10.64
C HIS A 186 5.88 4.99 -11.72
N LYS A 187 6.74 4.01 -12.00
CA LYS A 187 7.77 4.20 -13.02
C LYS A 187 7.14 4.22 -14.41
N TYR A 188 7.65 5.07 -15.30
CA TYR A 188 7.20 5.18 -16.69
C TYR A 188 6.93 3.83 -17.40
N PRO A 189 7.84 2.82 -17.37
CA PRO A 189 7.59 1.56 -18.06
C PRO A 189 6.41 0.76 -17.48
N GLN A 190 6.14 0.91 -16.18
CA GLN A 190 5.01 0.24 -15.52
C GLN A 190 3.69 0.90 -15.93
N THR A 191 3.64 2.23 -15.95
CA THR A 191 2.46 3.00 -16.38
C THR A 191 2.11 2.70 -17.83
N VAL A 192 3.09 2.70 -18.73
CA VAL A 192 2.86 2.37 -20.16
C VAL A 192 2.37 0.93 -20.35
N ARG A 193 2.93 -0.03 -19.62
CA ARG A 193 2.49 -1.43 -19.67
C ARG A 193 1.04 -1.57 -19.21
N ALA A 194 0.69 -0.94 -18.10
CA ALA A 194 -0.67 -0.95 -17.56
C ALA A 194 -1.68 -0.31 -18.54
N LEU A 195 -1.35 0.82 -19.16
CA LEU A 195 -2.19 1.43 -20.19
C LEU A 195 -2.41 0.53 -21.40
N ASN A 196 -1.37 -0.15 -21.87
CA ASN A 196 -1.49 -1.08 -22.99
C ASN A 196 -2.40 -2.27 -22.64
N ASN A 197 -2.32 -2.76 -21.41
CA ASN A 197 -3.19 -3.84 -20.92
C ASN A 197 -4.65 -3.37 -20.79
N LEU A 198 -4.90 -2.19 -20.23
CA LEU A 198 -6.24 -1.60 -20.13
C LEU A 198 -6.85 -1.38 -21.51
N LYS A 199 -6.08 -0.85 -22.48
CA LYS A 199 -6.51 -0.74 -23.88
C LYS A 199 -6.89 -2.11 -24.45
N LYS A 200 -6.03 -3.12 -24.27
CA LYS A 200 -6.28 -4.49 -24.78
C LYS A 200 -7.53 -5.11 -24.18
N GLN A 201 -7.83 -4.79 -22.93
CA GLN A 201 -9.04 -5.24 -22.22
C GLN A 201 -10.28 -4.40 -22.54
N GLY A 202 -10.16 -3.35 -23.37
CA GLY A 202 -11.28 -2.53 -23.80
C GLY A 202 -11.72 -1.46 -22.80
N TYR A 203 -10.92 -1.17 -21.77
CA TYR A 203 -11.28 -0.16 -20.75
C TYR A 203 -11.07 1.29 -21.18
N LEU A 204 -10.19 1.53 -22.16
CA LEU A 204 -9.84 2.89 -22.59
C LEU A 204 -9.35 2.92 -24.03
N ILE A 205 -9.37 4.11 -24.59
CA ILE A 205 -8.74 4.46 -25.86
C ILE A 205 -7.39 5.12 -25.57
N LYS A 206 -6.37 4.68 -26.30
CA LYS A 206 -5.03 5.28 -26.29
C LYS A 206 -4.55 5.43 -27.72
N GLU A 207 -4.27 6.66 -28.09
CA GLU A 207 -3.88 7.08 -29.44
C GLU A 207 -2.86 8.22 -29.42
N ARG A 208 -2.32 8.56 -30.58
CA ARG A 208 -1.46 9.73 -30.74
C ARG A 208 -2.30 10.91 -31.21
N SER A 209 -1.96 12.11 -30.76
CA SER A 209 -2.58 13.31 -31.30
C SER A 209 -2.28 13.45 -32.79
N THR A 210 -3.28 13.88 -33.55
CA THR A 210 -3.16 14.21 -34.97
C THR A 210 -2.43 15.54 -35.21
N GLU A 211 -2.38 16.42 -34.20
CA GLU A 211 -1.71 17.72 -34.27
C GLU A 211 -0.22 17.64 -33.85
N ASP A 212 0.11 16.76 -32.91
CA ASP A 212 1.49 16.49 -32.49
C ASP A 212 1.63 15.01 -32.12
N GLU A 213 2.20 14.20 -33.03
CA GLU A 213 2.34 12.76 -32.84
C GLU A 213 3.16 12.36 -31.59
N ARG A 214 3.92 13.29 -31.01
CA ARG A 214 4.67 13.06 -29.76
C ARG A 214 3.75 13.01 -28.54
N LYS A 215 2.54 13.56 -28.64
CA LYS A 215 1.53 13.53 -27.58
C LYS A 215 0.72 12.25 -27.66
N ILE A 216 0.61 11.55 -26.54
CA ILE A 216 -0.23 10.38 -26.38
C ILE A 216 -1.47 10.79 -25.60
N LEU A 217 -2.62 10.60 -26.21
CA LEU A 217 -3.95 10.92 -25.69
C LEU A 217 -4.57 9.65 -25.11
N ILE A 218 -5.22 9.80 -23.96
CA ILE A 218 -5.90 8.72 -23.24
C ILE A 218 -7.30 9.21 -22.89
N HIS A 219 -8.33 8.47 -23.27
CA HIS A 219 -9.72 8.82 -23.00
C HIS A 219 -10.62 7.58 -23.02
N MET A 220 -11.90 7.75 -22.73
CA MET A 220 -12.93 6.71 -22.75
C MET A 220 -14.11 7.18 -23.59
N ASP A 221 -14.74 6.26 -24.32
CA ASP A 221 -16.08 6.49 -24.85
C ASP A 221 -17.15 6.30 -23.74
N ASP A 222 -18.42 6.52 -24.09
CA ASP A 222 -19.53 6.43 -23.13
C ASP A 222 -19.69 5.03 -22.53
N ALA A 223 -19.56 3.98 -23.33
CA ALA A 223 -19.70 2.60 -22.86
C ALA A 223 -18.54 2.21 -21.94
N GLN A 224 -17.33 2.66 -22.26
CA GLN A 224 -16.13 2.47 -21.44
C GLN A 224 -16.23 3.22 -20.12
N GLN A 225 -16.70 4.47 -20.15
CA GLN A 225 -16.90 5.29 -18.95
C GLN A 225 -17.91 4.62 -18.01
N ASP A 226 -19.08 4.23 -18.52
CA ASP A 226 -20.12 3.57 -17.73
C ASP A 226 -19.62 2.25 -17.12
N HIS A 227 -18.89 1.45 -17.91
CA HIS A 227 -18.32 0.19 -17.43
C HIS A 227 -17.29 0.43 -16.31
N ALA A 228 -16.42 1.43 -16.47
CA ALA A 228 -15.43 1.77 -15.46
C ALA A 228 -16.09 2.29 -14.17
N GLU A 229 -17.11 3.16 -14.28
CA GLU A 229 -17.87 3.66 -13.13
C GLU A 229 -18.54 2.53 -12.34
N GLN A 230 -19.16 1.57 -13.03
CA GLN A 230 -19.76 0.40 -12.40
C GLN A 230 -18.72 -0.44 -11.65
N LEU A 231 -17.56 -0.68 -12.27
CA LEU A 231 -16.47 -1.45 -11.68
C LEU A 231 -15.91 -0.76 -10.42
N LEU A 232 -15.70 0.55 -10.48
CA LEU A 232 -15.22 1.34 -9.33
C LEU A 232 -16.28 1.41 -8.22
N ALA A 233 -17.57 1.50 -8.56
CA ALA A 233 -18.66 1.46 -7.60
C ALA A 233 -18.74 0.12 -6.87
N GLN A 234 -18.59 -1.01 -7.59
CA GLN A 234 -18.52 -2.35 -6.99
C GLN A 234 -17.36 -2.46 -6.01
N VAL A 235 -16.19 -1.94 -6.36
CA VAL A 235 -15.04 -1.92 -5.43
C VAL A 235 -15.36 -1.09 -4.20
N ASN A 236 -15.94 0.10 -4.33
CA ASN A 236 -16.31 0.90 -3.17
C ASN A 236 -17.32 0.20 -2.26
N GLN A 237 -18.28 -0.53 -2.80
CA GLN A 237 -19.22 -1.32 -2.00
C GLN A 237 -18.49 -2.42 -1.23
N LEU A 238 -17.58 -3.16 -1.89
CA LEU A 238 -16.73 -4.16 -1.23
C LEU A 238 -15.86 -3.56 -0.11
N LEU A 239 -15.60 -2.25 -0.13
CA LEU A 239 -14.92 -1.53 0.95
C LEU A 239 -15.83 -0.96 2.01
N ALA A 240 -17.05 -0.57 1.66
CA ALA A 240 -18.07 -0.13 2.61
C ALA A 240 -18.51 -1.30 3.50
N ASP A 241 -18.77 -2.46 2.91
CA ASP A 241 -19.22 -3.66 3.61
C ASP A 241 -18.15 -4.26 4.55
N LYS A 242 -16.92 -3.75 4.46
CA LYS A 242 -15.76 -4.23 5.21
C LYS A 242 -15.14 -3.17 6.11
N ASP A 243 -15.97 -2.24 6.60
CA ASP A 243 -15.65 -1.39 7.76
C ASP A 243 -15.32 -2.18 9.05
N HIS A 244 -15.30 -3.52 8.98
CA HIS A 244 -14.71 -4.44 9.95
C HIS A 244 -13.21 -4.72 9.76
N LEU A 245 -12.45 -3.85 9.09
CA LEU A 245 -11.02 -3.76 9.41
C LEU A 245 -10.93 -3.24 10.85
N HIS A 246 -11.13 -4.12 11.82
CA HIS A 246 -10.46 -4.05 13.10
C HIS A 246 -8.99 -3.90 12.73
N LEU A 247 -8.54 -2.65 12.63
CA LEU A 247 -7.14 -2.31 12.65
C LEU A 247 -6.59 -3.13 13.81
N VAL A 248 -5.51 -3.86 13.58
CA VAL A 248 -4.97 -4.91 14.47
C VAL A 248 -4.71 -4.43 15.92
N PHE A 249 -4.93 -3.14 16.17
CA PHE A 249 -4.85 -2.48 17.46
C PHE A 249 -6.08 -1.57 17.65
N GLU A 250 -7.12 -2.09 18.30
CA GLU A 250 -7.97 -1.27 19.17
C GLU A 250 -7.16 -0.84 20.40
#